data_AF-A0A1I7J911-F1
#
_entry.id   AF-A0A1I7J911-F1
#
_cell.length_a   1.000
_cell.length_b   1.000
_cell.length_c   1.000
_cell.angle_alpha   90.00
_cell.angle_beta   90.00
_cell.angle_gamma   90.00
#
_symmetry.space_group_name_H-M   'P 1'
#
loop_
_entity.id
_entity.type
_entity.pdbx_description
1 polymer ?
#
loop_
_entity_poly.entity_id
_entity_poly.type
_entity_poly.pdbx_seq_one_letter_code
_entity_poly.pdbx_strand_id
1 'polypeptide(L)'
;MRLRFLLRLLVLISIMLPLALLAGCEETPTGRSQLALVPETLMTQMGGDAFDQLRQRQPVSRDTAVNRRVQCVAQAVVTAAEARYPAADLPEAWEVVVFEDSSPNAFALPGGRIGVHAGLLQVAETPAQLAAVIGHEVGHVLADHGNERLTQELGIKAVLLLVGLFGEEQLGGQQMMQALGLGAQLGITLPFSRAHEEEADLMGLAIMARAGFDPQQSVALWRNMAAAGDGQPPEFLSTHPAHGSRIEALQEAMEEAEATYRATTPADCAG
;
A
#
# COMPACT_ATOMS: atom_id res chain seq x y z
N MET A 1 48.57 6.41 -14.76
CA MET A 1 47.89 5.84 -13.58
C MET A 1 46.37 6.04 -13.60
N ARG A 2 45.86 7.24 -13.93
CA ARG A 2 44.42 7.57 -13.93
C ARG A 2 43.56 6.77 -14.94
N LEU A 3 44.05 6.53 -16.16
CA LEU A 3 43.30 5.80 -17.19
C LEU A 3 43.05 4.31 -16.83
N ARG A 4 44.04 3.64 -16.22
CA ARG A 4 43.90 2.25 -15.77
C ARG A 4 42.97 2.10 -14.56
N PHE A 5 42.88 3.15 -13.73
CA PHE A 5 41.94 3.20 -12.61
C PHE A 5 40.51 3.44 -13.12
N LEU A 6 40.31 4.37 -14.07
CA LEU A 6 39.03 4.57 -14.75
C LEU A 6 38.54 3.31 -15.47
N LEU A 7 39.42 2.62 -16.20
CA LEU A 7 39.05 1.40 -16.92
C LEU A 7 38.66 0.27 -15.95
N ARG A 8 39.34 0.12 -14.82
CA ARG A 8 39.00 -0.85 -13.78
C ARG A 8 37.67 -0.50 -13.09
N LEU A 9 37.42 0.78 -12.85
CA LEU A 9 36.15 1.27 -12.29
C LEU A 9 34.98 1.02 -13.27
N LEU A 10 35.16 1.33 -14.56
CA LEU A 10 34.17 1.09 -15.62
C LEU A 10 33.86 -0.40 -15.79
N VAL A 11 34.88 -1.27 -15.73
CA VAL A 11 34.69 -2.73 -15.77
C VAL A 11 33.99 -3.24 -14.51
N LEU A 12 34.33 -2.74 -13.32
CA LEU A 12 33.60 -3.09 -12.10
C LEU A 12 32.14 -2.64 -12.14
N ILE A 13 31.85 -1.43 -12.62
CA ILE A 13 30.47 -0.92 -12.79
C ILE A 13 29.71 -1.75 -13.83
N SER A 14 30.33 -2.10 -14.96
CA SER A 14 29.71 -2.97 -15.99
C SER A 14 29.42 -4.39 -15.51
N ILE A 15 30.11 -4.91 -14.48
CA ILE A 15 29.85 -6.24 -13.93
C ILE A 15 28.88 -6.17 -12.74
N MET A 16 28.98 -5.14 -11.89
CA MET A 16 28.14 -4.98 -10.70
C MET A 16 26.72 -4.50 -11.01
N LEU A 17 26.56 -3.63 -12.02
CA LEU A 17 25.25 -3.09 -12.42
C LEU A 17 24.27 -4.17 -12.92
N PRO A 18 24.64 -5.07 -13.85
CA PRO A 18 23.73 -6.14 -14.27
C PRO A 18 23.48 -7.17 -13.17
N LEU A 19 24.42 -7.41 -12.26
CA LEU A 19 24.24 -8.34 -11.14
C LEU A 19 23.27 -7.78 -10.07
N ALA A 20 23.29 -6.46 -9.84
CA ALA A 20 22.34 -5.79 -8.95
C ALA A 20 20.92 -5.71 -9.57
N LEU A 21 20.82 -5.54 -10.90
CA LEU A 21 19.52 -5.53 -11.61
C LEU A 21 18.84 -6.91 -11.62
N LEU A 22 19.59 -8.00 -11.62
CA LEU A 22 19.04 -9.36 -11.53
C LEU A 22 18.54 -9.73 -10.12
N ALA A 23 18.99 -9.02 -9.07
CA ALA A 23 18.63 -9.29 -7.69
C ALA A 23 17.39 -8.50 -7.20
N GLY A 24 16.90 -7.53 -7.97
CA GLY A 24 15.74 -6.70 -7.60
C GLY A 24 14.46 -6.97 -8.38
N CYS A 25 14.52 -7.82 -9.41
CA CYS A 25 13.33 -8.24 -10.13
C CYS A 25 12.65 -9.37 -9.33
N GLU A 26 11.55 -9.03 -8.70
CA GLU A 26 10.68 -9.97 -7.99
C GLU A 26 9.32 -10.04 -8.66
N GLU A 27 8.54 -11.07 -8.34
CA GLU A 27 7.14 -11.18 -8.74
C GLU A 27 6.24 -10.91 -7.53
N THR A 28 5.18 -10.14 -7.75
CA THR A 28 4.13 -9.96 -6.74
C THR A 28 3.36 -11.27 -6.53
N PRO A 29 2.51 -11.37 -5.50
CA PRO A 29 1.65 -12.54 -5.31
C PRO A 29 0.68 -12.83 -6.47
N THR A 30 0.47 -11.89 -7.39
CA THR A 30 -0.32 -12.12 -8.62
C THR A 30 0.52 -12.56 -9.83
N GLY A 31 1.86 -12.58 -9.69
CA GLY A 31 2.81 -12.88 -10.76
C GLY A 31 3.24 -11.67 -11.58
N ARG A 32 2.89 -10.44 -11.17
CA ARG A 32 3.36 -9.22 -11.84
C ARG A 32 4.84 -8.99 -11.52
N SER A 33 5.66 -8.79 -12.55
CA SER A 33 7.05 -8.39 -12.32
C SER A 33 7.12 -6.98 -11.73
N GLN A 34 7.99 -6.81 -10.74
CA GLN A 34 8.26 -5.54 -10.10
C GLN A 34 9.74 -5.35 -9.78
N LEU A 35 10.10 -4.10 -9.51
CA LEU A 35 11.43 -3.72 -9.04
C LEU A 35 11.34 -3.11 -7.64
N ALA A 36 11.69 -3.90 -6.63
CA ALA A 36 11.69 -3.52 -5.22
C ALA A 36 13.13 -3.64 -4.69
N LEU A 37 13.84 -2.51 -4.55
CA LEU A 37 15.27 -2.48 -4.22
C LEU A 37 15.55 -2.05 -2.78
N VAL A 38 14.55 -1.53 -2.06
CA VAL A 38 14.73 -1.08 -0.69
C VAL A 38 14.66 -2.30 0.23
N PRO A 39 15.64 -2.51 1.13
CA PRO A 39 15.59 -3.63 2.06
C PRO A 39 14.31 -3.58 2.91
N GLU A 40 13.66 -4.72 3.09
CA GLU A 40 12.41 -4.84 3.84
C GLU A 40 12.53 -4.34 5.29
N THR A 41 13.66 -4.62 5.95
CA THR A 41 13.94 -4.10 7.30
C THR A 41 13.91 -2.58 7.37
N LEU A 42 14.40 -1.90 6.33
CA LEU A 42 14.34 -0.44 6.21
C LEU A 42 12.91 0.03 5.91
N MET A 43 12.18 -0.66 5.03
CA MET A 43 10.77 -0.34 4.76
C MET A 43 9.91 -0.46 6.01
N THR A 44 10.07 -1.54 6.78
CA THR A 44 9.40 -1.76 8.06
C THR A 44 9.75 -0.68 9.09
N GLN A 45 11.02 -0.29 9.19
CA GLN A 45 11.44 0.80 10.07
C GLN A 45 10.78 2.13 9.65
N MET A 46 10.83 2.47 8.36
CA MET A 46 10.23 3.69 7.82
C MET A 46 8.71 3.73 8.04
N GLY A 47 8.02 2.59 7.85
CA GLY A 47 6.59 2.43 8.12
C GLY A 47 6.26 2.67 9.60
N GLY A 48 7.03 2.07 10.51
CA GLY A 48 6.91 2.30 11.95
C GLY A 48 7.11 3.77 12.34
N ASP A 49 8.20 4.39 11.88
CA ASP A 49 8.51 5.79 12.17
C ASP A 49 7.45 6.76 11.64
N ALA A 50 6.90 6.49 10.44
CA ALA A 50 5.83 7.29 9.86
C ALA A 50 4.53 7.15 10.66
N PHE A 51 4.17 5.91 11.06
CA PHE A 51 2.98 5.65 11.86
C PHE A 51 3.04 6.33 13.23
N ASP A 52 4.19 6.25 13.90
CA ASP A 52 4.39 6.90 15.19
C ASP A 52 4.30 8.42 15.08
N GLN A 53 4.83 9.02 14.02
CA GLN A 53 4.66 10.44 13.76
C GLN A 53 3.20 10.83 13.55
N LEU A 54 2.41 10.03 12.83
CA LEU A 54 0.97 10.26 12.65
C LEU A 54 0.24 10.22 14.00
N ARG A 55 0.47 9.19 14.82
CA ARG A 55 -0.14 9.09 16.17
C ARG A 55 0.24 10.26 17.09
N GLN A 56 1.43 10.85 16.92
CA GLN A 56 1.85 12.00 17.71
C GLN A 56 1.19 13.31 17.23
N ARG A 57 0.89 13.44 15.93
CA ARG A 57 0.37 14.66 15.32
C ARG A 57 -1.15 14.70 15.19
N GLN A 58 -1.78 13.54 15.10
CA GLN A 58 -3.22 13.41 14.90
C GLN A 58 -3.89 12.77 16.13
N PRO A 59 -5.06 13.29 16.55
CA PRO A 59 -5.86 12.63 17.58
C PRO A 59 -6.31 11.23 17.13
N VAL A 60 -6.31 10.28 18.06
CA VAL A 60 -6.77 8.91 17.86
C VAL A 60 -8.15 8.74 18.49
N SER A 61 -9.05 8.07 17.76
CA SER A 61 -10.43 7.85 18.19
C SER A 61 -10.49 7.05 19.48
N ARG A 62 -11.34 7.52 20.41
CA ARG A 62 -11.67 6.81 21.65
C ARG A 62 -13.02 6.09 21.60
N ASP A 63 -13.70 6.13 20.46
CA ASP A 63 -14.98 5.46 20.29
C ASP A 63 -14.78 3.94 20.29
N THR A 64 -15.24 3.29 21.36
CA THR A 64 -15.07 1.85 21.55
C THR A 64 -15.82 0.99 20.53
N ALA A 65 -16.95 1.47 20.00
CA ALA A 65 -17.74 0.73 19.02
C ALA A 65 -17.07 0.82 17.65
N VAL A 66 -16.67 2.02 17.24
CA VAL A 66 -15.89 2.23 16.01
C VAL A 66 -14.59 1.42 16.03
N ASN A 67 -13.83 1.53 17.11
CA ASN A 67 -12.56 0.80 17.23
C ASN A 67 -12.77 -0.71 17.22
N ARG A 68 -13.81 -1.23 17.89
CA ARG A 68 -14.12 -2.68 17.86
C ARG A 68 -14.45 -3.15 16.45
N ARG A 69 -15.32 -2.42 15.73
CA ARG A 69 -15.71 -2.74 14.35
C ARG A 69 -14.50 -2.74 13.43
N VAL A 70 -13.68 -1.70 13.47
CA VAL A 70 -12.48 -1.57 12.62
C VAL A 70 -11.49 -2.70 12.91
N GLN A 71 -11.23 -3.00 14.19
CA GLN A 71 -10.34 -4.08 14.59
C GLN A 71 -10.86 -5.45 14.14
N CYS A 72 -12.17 -5.72 14.30
CA CYS A 72 -12.79 -6.96 13.85
C CYS A 72 -12.61 -7.17 12.34
N VAL A 73 -12.91 -6.14 11.55
CA VAL A 73 -12.77 -6.21 10.09
C VAL A 73 -11.31 -6.39 9.69
N ALA A 74 -10.39 -5.58 10.25
CA ALA A 74 -8.97 -5.68 9.94
C ALA A 74 -8.40 -7.06 10.27
N GLN A 75 -8.74 -7.62 11.43
CA GLN A 75 -8.29 -8.95 11.82
C GLN A 75 -8.80 -10.04 10.86
N ALA A 76 -10.09 -9.99 10.49
CA ALA A 76 -10.67 -10.94 9.55
C ALA A 76 -9.99 -10.86 8.16
N VAL A 77 -9.73 -9.64 7.67
CA VAL A 77 -9.03 -9.39 6.40
C VAL A 77 -7.59 -9.89 6.44
N VAL A 78 -6.82 -9.55 7.47
CA VAL A 78 -5.42 -9.98 7.60
C VAL A 78 -5.30 -11.51 7.69
N THR A 79 -6.12 -12.15 8.51
CA THR A 79 -6.13 -13.62 8.60
C THR A 79 -6.50 -14.28 7.27
N ALA A 80 -7.45 -13.70 6.53
CA ALA A 80 -7.79 -14.20 5.20
C ALA A 80 -6.66 -13.98 4.18
N ALA A 81 -5.94 -12.86 4.28
CA ALA A 81 -4.79 -12.54 3.45
C ALA A 81 -3.66 -13.56 3.64
N GLU A 82 -3.27 -13.84 4.89
CA GLU A 82 -2.31 -14.89 5.24
C GLU A 82 -2.72 -16.25 4.67
N ALA A 83 -4.01 -16.59 4.80
CA ALA A 83 -4.53 -17.85 4.29
C ALA A 83 -4.61 -17.91 2.75
N ARG A 84 -4.77 -16.77 2.07
CA ARG A 84 -4.87 -16.68 0.60
C ARG A 84 -3.50 -16.66 -0.07
N TYR A 85 -2.52 -16.02 0.58
CA TYR A 85 -1.17 -15.79 0.07
C TYR A 85 -0.10 -16.28 1.07
N PRO A 86 -0.05 -17.59 1.38
CA PRO A 86 0.82 -18.14 2.43
C PRO A 86 2.32 -18.08 2.10
N ALA A 87 2.68 -17.74 0.86
CA ALA A 87 4.06 -17.56 0.42
C ALA A 87 4.53 -16.11 0.47
N ALA A 88 3.62 -15.16 0.71
CA ALA A 88 3.96 -13.75 0.87
C ALA A 88 4.57 -13.51 2.26
N ASP A 89 5.57 -12.65 2.33
CA ASP A 89 6.17 -12.22 3.59
C ASP A 89 5.25 -11.19 4.23
N LEU A 90 4.43 -11.63 5.18
CA LEU A 90 3.48 -10.79 5.91
C LEU A 90 4.03 -10.52 7.32
N PRO A 91 3.81 -9.30 7.85
CA PRO A 91 4.25 -8.98 9.20
C PRO A 91 3.52 -9.85 10.23
N GLU A 92 4.26 -10.32 11.24
CA GLU A 92 3.73 -11.20 12.30
C GLU A 92 2.59 -10.59 13.12
N ALA A 93 2.50 -9.26 13.14
CA ALA A 93 1.48 -8.52 13.88
C ALA A 93 1.06 -7.27 13.13
N TRP A 94 -0.24 -6.96 13.22
CA TRP A 94 -0.82 -5.74 12.67
C TRP A 94 -1.31 -4.80 13.78
N GLU A 95 -0.87 -3.55 13.73
CA GLU A 95 -1.41 -2.46 14.55
C GLU A 95 -2.40 -1.66 13.73
N VAL A 96 -3.64 -1.57 14.23
CA VAL A 96 -4.73 -0.86 13.58
C VAL A 96 -5.14 0.33 14.43
N VAL A 97 -5.15 1.52 13.86
CA VAL A 97 -5.49 2.77 14.55
C VAL A 97 -6.53 3.54 13.75
N VAL A 98 -7.56 4.04 14.44
CA VAL A 98 -8.53 4.97 13.88
C VAL A 98 -8.14 6.39 14.27
N PHE A 99 -7.83 7.23 13.28
CA PHE A 99 -7.50 8.64 13.47
C PHE A 99 -8.78 9.49 13.41
N GLU A 100 -8.89 10.48 14.29
CA GLU A 100 -9.97 11.48 14.28
C GLU A 100 -9.73 12.51 13.17
N ASP A 101 -9.73 12.03 11.94
CA ASP A 101 -9.67 12.83 10.72
C ASP A 101 -10.99 12.66 9.95
N SER A 102 -11.57 13.78 9.52
CA SER A 102 -12.83 13.81 8.78
C SER A 102 -12.69 13.45 7.31
N SER A 103 -11.46 13.35 6.78
CA SER A 103 -11.27 12.96 5.40
C SER A 103 -11.54 11.46 5.18
N PRO A 104 -12.15 11.07 4.05
CA PRO A 104 -12.35 9.68 3.72
C PRO A 104 -11.04 9.06 3.23
N ASN A 105 -10.26 8.49 4.15
CA ASN A 105 -8.97 7.87 3.84
C ASN A 105 -8.67 6.64 4.73
N ALA A 106 -7.85 5.73 4.22
CA ALA A 106 -7.17 4.68 4.95
C ALA A 106 -5.85 4.37 4.25
N PHE A 107 -4.92 3.76 4.98
CA PHE A 107 -3.63 3.37 4.44
C PHE A 107 -3.09 2.15 5.19
N ALA A 108 -2.27 1.36 4.52
CA ALA A 108 -1.38 0.40 5.17
C ALA A 108 0.10 0.71 4.88
N LEU A 109 0.93 0.52 5.90
CA LEU A 109 2.39 0.70 5.81
C LEU A 109 3.11 -0.63 6.04
N PRO A 110 4.31 -0.80 5.44
CA PRO A 110 5.19 -1.92 5.76
C PRO A 110 5.40 -2.07 7.26
N GLY A 111 5.55 -3.31 7.71
CA GLY A 111 5.63 -3.63 9.14
C GLY A 111 4.27 -3.74 9.84
N GLY A 112 3.18 -3.85 9.09
CA GLY A 112 1.86 -4.21 9.63
C GLY A 112 1.18 -3.04 10.34
N ARG A 113 1.13 -1.87 9.73
CA ARG A 113 0.42 -0.71 10.30
C ARG A 113 -0.76 -0.35 9.41
N ILE A 114 -1.97 -0.33 9.96
CA ILE A 114 -3.18 0.13 9.27
C ILE A 114 -3.67 1.40 9.97
N GLY A 115 -3.82 2.46 9.19
CA GLY A 115 -4.51 3.68 9.61
C GLY A 115 -5.86 3.79 8.93
N VAL A 116 -6.90 4.14 9.68
CA VAL A 116 -8.23 4.45 9.15
C VAL A 116 -8.64 5.83 9.64
N HIS A 117 -9.01 6.73 8.73
CA HIS A 117 -9.59 8.00 9.13
C HIS A 117 -11.07 7.82 9.46
N ALA A 118 -11.56 8.48 10.50
CA ALA A 118 -12.98 8.43 10.89
C ALA A 118 -13.92 8.86 9.75
N GLY A 119 -13.48 9.78 8.87
CA GLY A 119 -14.18 10.18 7.66
C GLY A 119 -14.45 9.05 6.68
N LEU A 120 -13.60 8.02 6.62
CA LEU A 120 -13.82 6.87 5.74
C LEU A 120 -15.11 6.13 6.09
N LEU A 121 -15.46 6.11 7.37
CA LEU A 121 -16.66 5.41 7.86
C LEU A 121 -17.96 6.06 7.41
N GLN A 122 -17.90 7.27 6.83
CA GLN A 122 -19.04 7.94 6.21
C GLN A 122 -19.33 7.43 4.80
N VAL A 123 -18.33 6.84 4.12
CA VAL A 123 -18.48 6.27 2.77
C VAL A 123 -18.41 4.73 2.78
N ALA A 124 -17.73 4.14 3.76
CA ALA A 124 -17.73 2.72 4.07
C ALA A 124 -18.78 2.41 5.15
N GLU A 125 -20.04 2.47 4.76
CA GLU A 125 -21.21 2.39 5.65
C GLU A 125 -21.33 1.01 6.32
N THR A 126 -20.92 -0.06 5.64
CA THR A 126 -21.00 -1.45 6.15
C THR A 126 -19.62 -2.02 6.51
N PRO A 127 -19.55 -3.05 7.39
CA PRO A 127 -18.31 -3.78 7.65
C PRO A 127 -17.67 -4.39 6.39
N ALA A 128 -18.48 -4.84 5.44
CA ALA A 128 -18.00 -5.39 4.18
C ALA A 128 -17.40 -4.32 3.24
N GLN A 129 -17.97 -3.10 3.21
CA GLN A 129 -17.35 -1.98 2.49
C GLN A 129 -16.03 -1.55 3.15
N LEU A 130 -15.97 -1.56 4.49
CA LEU A 130 -14.71 -1.34 5.21
C LEU A 130 -13.70 -2.45 4.90
N ALA A 131 -14.14 -3.71 4.81
CA ALA A 131 -13.29 -4.84 4.46
C ALA A 131 -12.72 -4.72 3.04
N ALA A 132 -13.49 -4.16 2.10
CA ALA A 132 -12.99 -3.87 0.75
C ALA A 132 -11.83 -2.86 0.77
N VAL A 133 -11.96 -1.75 1.51
CA VAL A 133 -10.85 -0.77 1.65
C VAL A 133 -9.65 -1.40 2.35
N ILE A 134 -9.85 -2.07 3.50
CA ILE A 134 -8.72 -2.64 4.24
C ILE A 134 -8.06 -3.78 3.45
N GLY A 135 -8.84 -4.59 2.73
CA GLY A 135 -8.32 -5.62 1.84
C GLY A 135 -7.46 -5.04 0.71
N HIS A 136 -7.89 -3.92 0.13
CA HIS A 136 -7.12 -3.15 -0.85
C HIS A 136 -5.79 -2.65 -0.25
N GLU A 137 -5.81 -2.04 0.93
CA GLU A 137 -4.60 -1.59 1.63
C GLU A 137 -3.64 -2.73 1.97
N VAL A 138 -4.16 -3.86 2.44
CA VAL A 138 -3.35 -5.07 2.69
C VAL A 138 -2.79 -5.63 1.37
N GLY A 139 -3.54 -5.52 0.27
CA GLY A 139 -3.08 -5.84 -1.08
C GLY A 139 -1.84 -5.03 -1.49
N HIS A 140 -1.81 -3.73 -1.21
CA HIS A 140 -0.63 -2.90 -1.46
C HIS A 140 0.61 -3.36 -0.68
N VAL A 141 0.44 -3.79 0.58
CA VAL A 141 1.54 -4.31 1.40
C VAL A 141 2.01 -5.65 0.87
N LEU A 142 1.09 -6.56 0.57
CA LEU A 142 1.40 -7.89 0.02
C LEU A 142 2.14 -7.85 -1.31
N ALA A 143 1.78 -6.90 -2.17
CA ALA A 143 2.42 -6.71 -3.46
C ALA A 143 3.64 -5.77 -3.39
N ASP A 144 4.08 -5.37 -2.19
CA ASP A 144 5.20 -4.46 -1.95
C ASP A 144 5.18 -3.17 -2.79
N HIS A 145 3.98 -2.65 -3.09
CA HIS A 145 3.78 -1.46 -3.92
C HIS A 145 4.46 -0.22 -3.33
N GLY A 146 4.54 -0.15 -1.99
CA GLY A 146 5.24 0.93 -1.29
C GLY A 146 6.73 0.97 -1.61
N ASN A 147 7.39 -0.19 -1.62
CA ASN A 147 8.80 -0.33 -1.98
C ASN A 147 9.03 -0.10 -3.47
N GLU A 148 8.18 -0.66 -4.33
CA GLU A 148 8.29 -0.44 -5.77
C GLU A 148 8.19 1.06 -6.10
N ARG A 149 7.22 1.76 -5.52
CA ARG A 149 7.07 3.21 -5.68
C ARG A 149 8.29 3.98 -5.15
N LEU A 150 8.79 3.64 -3.96
CA LEU A 150 9.98 4.29 -3.40
C LEU A 150 11.22 4.03 -4.27
N THR A 151 11.37 2.81 -4.77
CA THR A 151 12.45 2.42 -5.66
C THR A 151 12.42 3.21 -6.97
N GLN A 152 11.24 3.39 -7.57
CA GLN A 152 11.05 4.22 -8.76
C GLN A 152 11.44 5.68 -8.49
N GLU A 153 10.99 6.25 -7.37
CA GLU A 153 11.33 7.63 -6.97
C GLU A 153 12.84 7.83 -6.74
N LEU A 154 13.49 6.89 -6.06
CA LEU A 154 14.95 6.93 -5.85
C LEU A 154 15.70 6.79 -7.18
N GLY A 155 15.23 5.92 -8.07
CA GLY A 155 15.77 5.76 -9.42
C GLY A 155 15.69 7.05 -10.24
N ILE A 156 14.54 7.73 -10.23
CA ILE A 156 14.35 9.02 -10.90
C ILE A 156 15.34 10.06 -10.35
N LYS A 157 15.46 10.17 -9.01
CA LYS A 157 16.41 11.11 -8.38
C LYS A 157 17.86 10.81 -8.74
N ALA A 158 18.25 9.53 -8.77
CA ALA A 158 19.59 9.11 -9.17
C ALA A 158 19.88 9.48 -10.63
N VAL A 159 18.92 9.27 -11.54
CA VAL A 159 19.04 9.68 -12.95
C VAL A 159 19.18 11.20 -13.07
N LEU A 160 18.37 11.98 -12.35
CA LEU A 160 18.42 13.44 -12.40
C LEU A 160 19.75 14.01 -11.87
N LEU A 161 20.37 13.34 -10.89
CA LEU A 161 21.73 13.66 -10.46
C LEU A 161 22.76 13.35 -11.56
N LEU A 162 22.69 12.18 -12.19
CA LEU A 162 23.65 11.78 -13.23
C LEU A 162 23.63 12.71 -14.45
N VAL A 163 22.48 13.30 -14.79
CA VAL A 163 22.33 14.26 -15.89
C VAL A 163 22.63 15.71 -15.48
N GLY A 164 23.14 15.92 -14.26
CA GLY A 164 23.64 17.22 -13.78
C GLY A 164 22.56 18.23 -13.42
N LEU A 165 21.31 17.79 -13.24
CA LEU A 165 20.19 18.64 -12.84
C LEU A 165 20.06 18.79 -11.32
N PHE A 166 20.80 17.99 -10.53
CA PHE A 166 20.94 18.12 -9.08
C PHE A 166 22.43 18.23 -8.69
N GLY A 167 22.71 18.91 -7.57
CA GLY A 167 24.08 19.03 -7.05
C GLY A 167 24.49 17.82 -6.22
N GLU A 168 25.78 17.46 -6.23
CA GLU A 168 26.36 16.35 -5.45
C GLU A 168 26.12 16.50 -3.93
N GLU A 169 25.87 17.72 -3.46
CA GLU A 169 25.68 18.06 -2.03
C GLU A 169 24.41 17.41 -1.43
N GLN A 170 23.40 17.07 -2.23
CA GLN A 170 22.13 16.48 -1.77
C GLN A 170 22.18 14.98 -1.42
N LEU A 171 23.29 14.28 -1.67
CA LEU A 171 23.44 12.85 -1.37
C LEU A 171 24.33 12.54 -0.15
N GLY A 172 24.52 13.48 0.78
CA GLY A 172 25.18 13.16 2.04
C GLY A 172 24.38 12.16 2.88
N GLY A 173 25.00 11.16 3.50
CA GLY A 173 24.27 10.09 4.21
C GLY A 173 23.27 10.58 5.27
N GLN A 174 23.53 11.72 5.91
CA GLN A 174 22.63 12.33 6.89
C GLN A 174 21.43 13.06 6.24
N GLN A 175 21.65 13.71 5.08
CA GLN A 175 20.59 14.33 4.29
C GLN A 175 19.76 13.29 3.54
N MET A 176 20.37 12.18 3.12
CA MET A 176 19.67 11.01 2.60
C MET A 176 18.74 10.42 3.65
N MET A 177 19.21 10.21 4.89
CA MET A 177 18.34 9.72 5.98
C MET A 177 17.22 10.71 6.32
N GLN A 178 17.47 12.02 6.26
CA GLN A 178 16.44 13.04 6.48
C GLN A 178 15.44 13.10 5.30
N ALA A 179 15.92 12.92 4.07
CA ALA A 179 15.12 12.79 2.87
C ALA A 179 14.34 11.47 2.81
N LEU A 180 14.83 10.40 3.44
CA LEU A 180 14.13 9.13 3.62
C LEU A 180 13.06 9.24 4.71
N GLY A 181 13.31 9.96 5.80
CA GLY A 181 12.28 10.28 6.80
C GLY A 181 11.14 11.14 6.23
N LEU A 182 11.46 12.14 5.40
CA LEU A 182 10.48 12.85 4.56
C LEU A 182 9.88 11.91 3.50
N GLY A 183 10.68 10.99 2.96
CA GLY A 183 10.31 10.00 1.97
C GLY A 183 9.26 9.00 2.45
N ALA A 184 9.29 8.63 3.73
CA ALA A 184 8.27 7.77 4.34
C ALA A 184 6.90 8.47 4.37
N GLN A 185 6.87 9.75 4.77
CA GLN A 185 5.65 10.56 4.74
C GLN A 185 5.20 10.85 3.30
N LEU A 186 6.14 11.11 2.39
CA LEU A 186 5.85 11.26 0.96
C LEU A 186 5.32 9.96 0.35
N GLY A 187 5.83 8.81 0.76
CA GLY A 187 5.34 7.50 0.34
C GLY A 187 3.85 7.34 0.65
N ILE A 188 3.36 7.84 1.78
CA ILE A 188 1.92 7.82 2.09
C ILE A 188 1.12 8.74 1.16
N THR A 189 1.69 9.88 0.76
CA THR A 189 0.98 10.93 0.01
C THR A 189 1.12 10.85 -1.52
N LEU A 190 2.08 10.07 -2.03
CA LEU A 190 2.32 9.94 -3.47
C LEU A 190 1.28 9.00 -4.08
N PRO A 191 0.74 9.30 -5.26
CA PRO A 191 -0.22 8.42 -5.91
C PRO A 191 0.43 7.11 -6.34
N PHE A 192 -0.28 6.00 -6.18
CA PHE A 192 0.10 4.72 -6.77
C PHE A 192 -0.16 4.69 -8.29
N SER A 193 0.51 3.77 -8.99
CA SER A 193 0.29 3.57 -10.43
C SER A 193 -1.05 2.85 -10.69
N ARG A 194 -1.56 2.94 -11.92
CA ARG A 194 -2.79 2.20 -12.30
C ARG A 194 -2.65 0.68 -12.12
N ALA A 195 -1.46 0.14 -12.42
CA ALA A 195 -1.19 -1.28 -12.24
C ALA A 195 -1.21 -1.68 -10.76
N HIS A 196 -0.70 -0.81 -9.88
CA HIS A 196 -0.75 -1.03 -8.42
C HIS A 196 -2.19 -1.03 -7.90
N GLU A 197 -2.99 -0.08 -8.36
CA GLU A 197 -4.38 0.06 -7.92
C GLU A 197 -5.26 -1.11 -8.40
N GLU A 198 -5.10 -1.53 -9.66
CA GLU A 198 -5.84 -2.67 -10.20
C GLU A 198 -5.43 -3.99 -9.51
N GLU A 199 -4.13 -4.19 -9.26
CA GLU A 199 -3.65 -5.35 -8.52
C GLU A 199 -4.17 -5.37 -7.08
N ALA A 200 -4.11 -4.24 -6.38
CA ALA A 200 -4.60 -4.11 -5.01
C ALA A 200 -6.13 -4.30 -4.93
N ASP A 201 -6.90 -3.83 -5.92
CA ASP A 201 -8.33 -4.09 -6.03
C ASP A 201 -8.65 -5.59 -6.12
N LEU A 202 -7.97 -6.30 -7.03
CA LEU A 202 -8.21 -7.72 -7.28
C LEU A 202 -7.78 -8.58 -6.08
N MET A 203 -6.63 -8.25 -5.47
CA MET A 203 -6.20 -8.89 -4.24
C MET A 203 -7.17 -8.60 -3.09
N GLY A 204 -7.58 -7.35 -2.91
CA GLY A 204 -8.54 -6.94 -1.89
C GLY A 204 -9.88 -7.64 -2.03
N LEU A 205 -10.39 -7.78 -3.27
CA LEU A 205 -11.61 -8.51 -3.59
C LEU A 205 -11.51 -10.01 -3.20
N ALA A 206 -10.39 -10.65 -3.55
CA ALA A 206 -10.15 -12.05 -3.20
C ALA A 206 -10.01 -12.25 -1.68
N ILE A 207 -9.33 -11.33 -1.00
CA ILE A 207 -9.13 -11.36 0.46
C ILE A 207 -10.47 -11.16 1.17
N MET A 208 -11.26 -10.14 0.81
CA MET A 208 -12.53 -9.87 1.49
C MET A 208 -13.53 -11.02 1.32
N ALA A 209 -13.56 -11.64 0.14
CA ALA A 209 -14.41 -12.81 -0.11
C ALA A 209 -14.01 -13.99 0.79
N ARG A 210 -12.70 -14.26 0.92
CA ARG A 210 -12.16 -15.31 1.80
C ARG A 210 -12.28 -14.95 3.29
N ALA A 211 -12.37 -13.68 3.63
CA ALA A 211 -12.66 -13.21 4.97
C ALA A 211 -14.15 -13.36 5.34
N GLY A 212 -15.01 -13.74 4.40
CA GLY A 212 -16.45 -13.88 4.63
C GLY A 212 -17.21 -12.57 4.55
N PHE A 213 -16.70 -11.57 3.82
CA PHE A 213 -17.43 -10.34 3.49
C PHE A 213 -17.96 -10.40 2.06
N ASP A 214 -19.17 -9.85 1.86
CA ASP A 214 -19.82 -9.81 0.55
C ASP A 214 -18.99 -9.01 -0.48
N PRO A 215 -18.44 -9.65 -1.53
CA PRO A 215 -17.55 -9.00 -2.49
C PRO A 215 -18.25 -7.92 -3.33
N GLN A 216 -19.59 -7.96 -3.48
CA GLN A 216 -20.32 -6.90 -4.20
C GLN A 216 -20.18 -5.52 -3.52
N GLN A 217 -19.85 -5.50 -2.23
CA GLN A 217 -19.65 -4.29 -1.46
C GLN A 217 -18.40 -3.50 -1.90
N SER A 218 -17.43 -4.14 -2.56
CA SER A 218 -16.29 -3.45 -3.17
C SER A 218 -16.73 -2.43 -4.24
N VAL A 219 -17.62 -2.83 -5.13
CA VAL A 219 -18.18 -1.95 -6.18
C VAL A 219 -19.08 -0.87 -5.57
N ALA A 220 -19.85 -1.21 -4.54
CA ALA A 220 -20.69 -0.25 -3.83
C ALA A 220 -19.85 0.86 -3.16
N LEU A 221 -18.77 0.48 -2.50
CA LEU A 221 -17.82 1.42 -1.90
C LEU A 221 -17.25 2.42 -2.92
N TRP A 222 -16.79 1.95 -4.09
CA TRP A 222 -16.28 2.85 -5.14
C TRP A 222 -17.34 3.86 -5.60
N ARG A 223 -18.61 3.43 -5.70
CA ARG A 223 -19.72 4.33 -6.02
C ARG A 223 -19.97 5.35 -4.90
N ASN A 224 -19.87 4.94 -3.63
CA ASN A 224 -19.98 5.84 -2.49
C ASN A 224 -18.88 6.91 -2.50
N MET A 225 -17.62 6.51 -2.73
CA MET A 225 -16.50 7.45 -2.84
C MET A 225 -16.67 8.43 -4.01
N ALA A 226 -17.11 7.95 -5.18
CA ALA A 226 -17.36 8.80 -6.33
C ALA A 226 -18.49 9.83 -6.07
N ALA A 227 -19.53 9.43 -5.33
CA ALA A 227 -20.65 10.31 -4.97
C ALA A 227 -20.28 11.36 -3.91
N ALA A 228 -19.36 11.04 -2.99
CA ALA A 228 -18.96 11.93 -1.89
C ALA A 228 -18.08 13.12 -2.33
N GLY A 229 -17.62 13.16 -3.59
CA GLY A 229 -16.59 14.08 -4.03
C GLY A 229 -17.02 15.56 -4.22
N ASP A 230 -18.29 15.92 -4.33
CA ASP A 230 -18.73 17.33 -4.57
C ASP A 230 -17.91 18.10 -5.65
N GLY A 231 -17.37 17.39 -6.65
CA GLY A 231 -16.52 17.95 -7.72
C GLY A 231 -15.01 17.92 -7.47
N GLN A 232 -14.55 17.44 -6.30
CA GLN A 232 -13.15 17.12 -6.01
C GLN A 232 -13.00 15.63 -5.62
N PRO A 233 -11.91 14.96 -6.03
CA PRO A 233 -11.68 13.59 -5.58
C PRO A 233 -11.52 13.56 -4.04
N PRO A 234 -12.17 12.61 -3.33
CA PRO A 234 -11.90 12.29 -1.93
C PRO A 234 -10.41 12.15 -1.64
N GLU A 235 -9.97 12.37 -0.38
CA GLU A 235 -8.54 12.27 -0.04
C GLU A 235 -7.95 10.91 -0.40
N PHE A 236 -8.68 9.81 -0.15
CA PHE A 236 -8.30 8.48 -0.62
C PHE A 236 -7.99 8.44 -2.12
N LEU A 237 -8.80 9.09 -2.97
CA LEU A 237 -8.55 9.13 -4.41
C LEU A 237 -7.33 9.98 -4.81
N SER A 238 -6.78 10.78 -3.89
CA SER A 238 -5.55 11.54 -4.15
C SER A 238 -4.31 10.64 -4.07
N THR A 239 -4.33 9.62 -3.20
CA THR A 239 -3.27 8.61 -3.08
C THR A 239 -3.58 7.35 -3.90
N HIS A 240 -4.86 7.07 -4.15
CA HIS A 240 -5.38 5.93 -4.92
C HIS A 240 -6.18 6.42 -6.13
N PRO A 241 -5.53 6.85 -7.23
CA PRO A 241 -6.23 7.44 -8.36
C PRO A 241 -7.31 6.51 -8.92
N ALA A 242 -8.56 6.99 -8.94
CA ALA A 242 -9.63 6.29 -9.64
C ALA A 242 -9.40 6.38 -11.16
N HIS A 243 -9.50 5.24 -11.84
CA HIS A 243 -9.60 5.16 -13.29
C HIS A 243 -10.85 4.37 -13.68
N GLY A 244 -11.40 4.64 -14.88
CA GLY A 244 -12.67 4.08 -15.32
C GLY A 244 -12.74 2.55 -15.28
N SER A 245 -11.60 1.87 -15.43
CA SER A 245 -11.53 0.40 -15.48
C SER A 245 -11.51 -0.31 -14.13
N ARG A 246 -11.41 0.38 -12.98
CA ARG A 246 -11.34 -0.29 -11.66
C ARG A 246 -12.61 -1.07 -11.32
N ILE A 247 -13.77 -0.43 -11.48
CA ILE A 247 -15.07 -1.09 -11.28
C ILE A 247 -15.25 -2.24 -12.29
N GLU A 248 -14.79 -2.06 -13.52
CA GLU A 248 -14.86 -3.10 -14.56
C GLU A 248 -14.02 -4.32 -14.16
N ALA A 249 -12.77 -4.13 -13.73
CA ALA A 249 -11.90 -5.21 -13.26
C ALA A 249 -12.50 -5.96 -12.05
N LEU A 250 -13.07 -5.23 -11.07
CA LEU A 250 -13.78 -5.84 -9.95
C LEU A 250 -15.00 -6.66 -10.39
N GLN A 251 -15.75 -6.16 -11.38
CA GLN A 251 -16.91 -6.85 -11.94
C GLN A 251 -16.51 -8.12 -12.70
N GLU A 252 -15.40 -8.08 -13.45
CA GLU A 252 -14.86 -9.23 -14.16
C GLU A 252 -14.41 -10.35 -13.19
N ALA A 253 -13.80 -9.98 -12.07
CA ALA A 253 -13.37 -10.93 -11.03
C ALA A 253 -14.49 -11.35 -10.05
N MET A 254 -15.69 -10.75 -10.15
CA MET A 254 -16.76 -10.91 -9.17
C MET A 254 -17.26 -12.34 -9.06
N GLU A 255 -17.35 -13.07 -10.18
CA GLU A 255 -17.89 -14.44 -10.18
C GLU A 255 -17.04 -15.38 -9.29
N GLU A 256 -15.71 -15.30 -9.41
CA GLU A 256 -14.77 -16.08 -8.60
C GLU A 256 -14.83 -15.66 -7.12
N ALA A 257 -14.87 -14.35 -6.86
CA ALA A 257 -14.96 -13.81 -5.51
C ALA A 257 -16.26 -14.27 -4.81
N GLU A 258 -17.39 -14.21 -5.50
CA GLU A 258 -18.66 -14.69 -4.95
C GLU A 258 -18.67 -16.21 -4.71
N ALA A 259 -18.04 -16.99 -5.60
CA ALA A 259 -17.91 -18.44 -5.39
C ALA A 259 -17.13 -18.74 -4.11
N THR A 260 -16.04 -17.99 -3.88
CA THR A 260 -15.25 -18.07 -2.64
C THR A 260 -16.06 -17.65 -1.42
N TYR A 261 -16.77 -16.52 -1.50
CA TYR A 261 -17.61 -16.01 -0.42
C TYR A 261 -18.72 -17.00 -0.03
N ARG A 262 -19.43 -17.60 -1.00
CA ARG A 262 -20.47 -18.61 -0.74
C ARG A 262 -19.93 -19.88 -0.07
N ALA A 263 -18.66 -20.20 -0.28
CA ALA A 263 -17.99 -21.34 0.34
C ALA A 263 -17.38 -21.02 1.72
N THR A 264 -17.42 -19.76 2.13
CA THR A 264 -16.80 -19.25 3.36
C THR A 264 -17.87 -18.93 4.40
N THR A 265 -17.56 -19.12 5.69
CA THR A 265 -18.46 -18.67 6.77
C THR A 265 -18.50 -17.14 6.78
N PRO A 266 -19.69 -16.51 6.74
CA PRO A 266 -19.79 -15.05 6.79
C PRO A 266 -19.14 -14.46 8.05
N ALA A 267 -18.41 -13.37 7.88
CA ALA A 267 -17.86 -12.62 9.00
C ALA A 267 -18.96 -11.89 9.78
N ASP A 268 -18.80 -11.81 11.10
CA ASP A 268 -19.68 -11.04 11.98
C ASP A 268 -18.89 -9.93 12.69
N CYS A 269 -18.93 -8.73 12.09
CA CYS A 269 -18.32 -7.52 12.62
C CYS A 269 -19.33 -6.37 12.76
N ALA A 270 -20.60 -6.69 13.03
CA ALA A 270 -21.68 -5.71 13.08
C ALA A 270 -21.81 -4.94 14.41
N GLY A 271 -21.01 -5.27 15.45
CA GLY A 271 -21.13 -4.75 16.82
C GLY A 271 -20.06 -3.76 17.29
#